data_AF-A0AAW7BSX6-F1
#
_entry.id   AF-A0AAW7BSX6-F1
#
_cell.length_a   1.000
_cell.length_b   1.000
_cell.length_c   1.000
_cell.angle_alpha   90.00
_cell.angle_beta   90.00
_cell.angle_gamma   90.00
#
_symmetry.space_group_name_H-M   'P 1'
#
loop_
_entity.id
_entity.type
_entity.pdbx_description
1 polymer ?
#
loop_
_entity_poly.entity_id
_entity_poly.type
_entity_poly.pdbx_seq_one_letter_code
_entity_poly.pdbx_strand_id
1 'polypeptide(L)'
;MERLVEMDLSIPGAKDECAKLKRLHQILNTSELVPDQAYRMSSGLYPLVSFVNHCIGLYLSKNYDVIPLFLGRAYSFMQDRPPKSNATAYYKCVDAYLLQMAYVLRCFTGVAPELLALHLPLELMEAGPRDIPV
;
A
#
# COMPACT_ATOMS: atom_id res chain seq x y z
N MET A 1 -4.59 8.27 -26.52
CA MET A 1 -5.37 8.87 -25.42
C MET A 1 -5.56 7.75 -24.40
N GLU A 2 -4.60 7.58 -23.50
CA GLU A 2 -4.69 6.57 -22.44
C GLU A 2 -5.90 6.88 -21.56
N ARG A 3 -6.77 5.88 -21.35
CA ARG A 3 -7.84 5.98 -20.36
C ARG A 3 -7.17 6.14 -19.01
N LEU A 4 -7.36 7.30 -18.38
CA LEU A 4 -7.11 7.43 -16.95
C LEU A 4 -8.03 6.43 -16.26
N VAL A 5 -7.45 5.40 -15.64
CA VAL A 5 -8.17 4.47 -14.79
C VAL A 5 -8.63 5.29 -13.59
N GLU A 6 -9.89 5.72 -13.57
CA GLU A 6 -10.45 6.45 -12.44
C GLU A 6 -11.05 5.50 -11.41
N MET A 7 -11.01 5.94 -10.16
CA MET A 7 -11.61 5.20 -9.05
C MET A 7 -13.11 5.47 -9.03
N ASP A 8 -13.92 4.42 -8.98
CA ASP A 8 -15.38 4.50 -8.99
C ASP A 8 -15.92 4.69 -7.57
N LEU A 9 -16.12 5.96 -7.21
CA LEU A 9 -16.68 6.37 -5.92
C LEU A 9 -18.21 6.19 -5.83
N SER A 10 -18.86 5.73 -6.90
CA SER A 10 -20.30 5.42 -6.88
C SER A 10 -20.60 4.06 -6.26
N ILE A 11 -19.60 3.17 -6.22
CA ILE A 11 -19.72 1.85 -5.59
C ILE A 11 -19.95 2.02 -4.08
N PRO A 12 -20.95 1.34 -3.50
CA PRO A 12 -21.19 1.38 -2.05
C PRO A 12 -19.93 1.07 -1.23
N GLY A 13 -19.64 1.90 -0.23
CA GLY A 13 -18.46 1.76 0.63
C GLY A 13 -17.15 2.33 0.06
N ALA A 14 -17.05 2.62 -1.25
CA ALA A 14 -15.81 3.10 -1.87
C ALA A 14 -15.24 4.35 -1.17
N LYS A 15 -16.09 5.30 -0.79
CA LYS A 15 -15.69 6.54 -0.09
C LYS A 15 -15.05 6.26 1.26
N ASP A 16 -15.62 5.32 2.03
CA ASP A 16 -15.12 4.98 3.37
C ASP A 16 -13.77 4.27 3.26
N GLU A 17 -13.63 3.36 2.30
CA GLU A 17 -12.39 2.62 2.07
C GLU A 17 -11.27 3.52 1.53
N CYS A 18 -11.60 4.51 0.70
CA CYS A 18 -10.67 5.57 0.29
C CYS A 18 -10.28 6.49 1.45
N ALA A 19 -11.21 6.77 2.37
CA ALA A 19 -10.92 7.56 3.57
C ALA A 19 -9.93 6.83 4.49
N LYS A 20 -10.03 5.50 4.62
CA LYS A 20 -9.04 4.68 5.33
C LYS A 20 -7.65 4.78 4.68
N LEU A 21 -7.55 4.67 3.36
CA LEU A 21 -6.28 4.88 2.65
C LEU A 21 -5.70 6.27 2.90
N LYS A 22 -6.53 7.31 2.81
CA LYS A 22 -6.10 8.69 3.10
C LYS A 22 -5.52 8.80 4.51
N ARG A 23 -6.14 8.14 5.49
CA ARG A 23 -5.64 8.16 6.87
C ARG A 23 -4.35 7.36 7.01
N LEU A 24 -4.22 6.20 6.37
CA LEU A 24 -2.96 5.45 6.33
C LEU A 24 -1.82 6.25 5.67
N HIS A 25 -2.08 6.97 4.58
CA HIS A 25 -1.10 7.85 3.94
C HIS A 25 -0.59 8.95 4.88
N GLN A 26 -1.45 9.46 5.76
CA GLN A 26 -1.07 10.45 6.77
C GLN A 26 -0.17 9.84 7.85
N ILE A 27 -0.42 8.60 8.25
CA ILE A 27 0.27 7.94 9.37
C ILE A 27 1.63 7.35 8.93
N LEU A 28 1.69 6.73 7.75
CA LEU A 28 2.89 5.99 7.27
C LEU A 28 4.14 6.85 7.06
N ASN A 29 3.99 8.17 7.05
CA ASN A 29 5.08 9.12 6.86
C ASN A 29 5.34 10.01 8.08
N THR A 30 4.69 9.77 9.23
CA THR A 30 4.94 10.58 10.43
C THR A 30 6.24 10.18 11.11
N SER A 31 6.87 11.16 11.77
CA SER A 31 8.11 10.97 12.53
C SER A 31 7.96 9.98 13.68
N GLU A 32 6.75 9.81 14.21
CA GLU A 32 6.49 8.94 15.35
C GLU A 32 6.39 7.46 14.95
N LEU A 33 6.01 7.18 13.70
CA LEU A 33 5.83 5.80 13.23
C LEU A 33 7.06 5.30 12.45
N VAL A 34 7.66 6.15 11.61
CA VAL A 34 8.78 5.74 10.76
C VAL A 34 10.02 5.51 11.63
N PRO A 35 10.65 4.33 11.58
CA PRO A 35 11.83 4.06 12.40
C PRO A 35 12.98 5.02 12.09
N ASP A 36 13.78 5.33 13.12
CA ASP A 36 14.93 6.22 12.98
C ASP A 36 15.83 5.81 11.82
N GLN A 37 16.27 6.81 11.05
CA GLN A 37 17.15 6.65 9.89
C GLN A 37 16.57 5.81 8.73
N ALA A 38 15.29 5.45 8.73
CA ALA A 38 14.70 4.65 7.65
C ALA A 38 14.79 5.35 6.27
N TYR A 39 14.91 6.69 6.22
CA TYR A 39 15.14 7.45 4.99
C TYR A 39 16.60 7.48 4.50
N ARG A 40 17.56 6.91 5.24
CA ARG A 40 18.94 6.80 4.75
C ARG A 40 19.07 5.63 3.80
N MET A 41 19.74 5.82 2.66
CA MET A 41 20.00 4.73 1.70
C MET A 41 20.76 3.54 2.31
N SER A 42 21.57 3.77 3.35
CA SER A 42 22.28 2.71 4.08
C SER A 42 21.38 1.93 5.03
N SER A 43 20.16 2.40 5.29
CA SER A 43 19.21 1.70 6.14
C SER A 43 18.62 0.49 5.43
N GLY A 44 18.60 -0.65 6.12
CA GLY A 44 17.96 -1.85 5.61
C GLY A 44 16.46 -1.66 5.33
N LEU A 45 15.81 -0.68 5.98
CA LEU A 45 14.38 -0.36 5.83
C LEU A 45 14.06 0.60 4.68
N TYR A 46 15.07 1.27 4.12
CA TYR A 46 14.89 2.25 3.06
C TYR A 46 14.09 1.73 1.86
N PRO A 47 14.28 0.48 1.38
CA PRO A 47 13.46 -0.04 0.30
C PRO A 47 11.98 -0.11 0.65
N LEU A 48 11.62 -0.58 1.86
CA LEU A 48 10.22 -0.70 2.27
C LEU A 48 9.53 0.66 2.31
N VAL A 49 10.15 1.64 2.97
CA VAL A 49 9.64 3.02 3.03
C VAL A 49 9.49 3.60 1.63
N SER A 50 10.47 3.34 0.76
CA SER A 50 10.45 3.82 -0.62
C SER A 50 9.32 3.16 -1.42
N PHE A 51 9.09 1.85 -1.31
CA PHE A 51 7.99 1.17 -2.00
C PHE A 51 6.63 1.71 -1.56
N VAL A 52 6.44 1.89 -0.25
CA VAL A 52 5.21 2.49 0.31
C VAL A 52 5.00 3.90 -0.24
N ASN A 53 6.03 4.75 -0.24
CA ASN A 53 5.93 6.10 -0.75
C ASN A 53 5.68 6.17 -2.27
N HIS A 54 6.21 5.23 -3.04
CA HIS A 54 5.86 5.09 -4.45
C HIS A 54 4.38 4.74 -4.63
N CYS A 55 3.84 3.78 -3.86
CA CYS A 55 2.41 3.47 -3.89
C CYS A 55 1.54 4.71 -3.59
N ILE A 56 1.91 5.48 -2.56
CA ILE A 56 1.20 6.71 -2.19
C ILE A 56 1.27 7.74 -3.32
N GLY A 57 2.46 7.98 -3.88
CA GLY A 57 2.64 8.94 -4.97
C GLY A 57 1.87 8.54 -6.23
N LEU A 58 1.88 7.26 -6.60
CA LEU A 58 1.13 6.71 -7.71
C LEU A 58 -0.38 6.84 -7.50
N TYR A 59 -0.86 6.54 -6.29
CA TYR A 59 -2.27 6.70 -5.92
C TYR A 59 -2.72 8.16 -6.04
N LEU A 60 -1.95 9.10 -5.49
CA LEU A 60 -2.26 10.53 -5.57
C LEU A 60 -2.21 11.05 -7.01
N SER A 61 -1.42 10.42 -7.87
CA SER A 61 -1.29 10.75 -9.29
C SER A 61 -2.27 9.97 -10.18
N LYS A 62 -3.18 9.17 -9.59
CA LYS A 62 -4.13 8.29 -10.29
C LYS A 62 -3.47 7.28 -11.25
N ASN A 63 -2.21 6.92 -11.01
CA ASN A 63 -1.50 5.91 -11.79
C ASN A 63 -1.61 4.54 -11.11
N TYR A 64 -2.83 4.00 -11.09
CA TYR A 64 -3.14 2.79 -10.32
C TYR A 64 -2.53 1.52 -10.90
N ASP A 65 -2.31 1.44 -12.21
CA ASP A 65 -1.79 0.24 -12.89
C ASP A 65 -0.37 -0.14 -12.44
N VAL A 66 0.41 0.82 -11.95
CA VAL A 66 1.78 0.59 -11.48
C VAL A 66 1.84 0.21 -9.99
N ILE A 67 0.80 0.52 -9.21
CA ILE A 67 0.77 0.25 -7.77
C ILE A 67 0.98 -1.24 -7.43
N PRO A 68 0.37 -2.22 -8.13
CA PRO A 68 0.53 -3.64 -7.83
C PRO A 68 1.99 -4.10 -7.78
N LEU A 69 2.84 -3.58 -8.69
CA LEU A 69 4.27 -3.88 -8.70
C LEU A 69 4.96 -3.51 -7.37
N PHE A 70 4.66 -2.32 -6.85
CA PHE A 70 5.27 -1.84 -5.61
C PHE A 70 4.66 -2.49 -4.36
N LEU A 71 3.36 -2.83 -4.40
CA LEU A 71 2.72 -3.63 -3.35
C LEU A 71 3.38 -5.02 -3.23
N GLY A 72 3.58 -5.73 -4.35
CA GLY A 72 4.23 -7.03 -4.36
C GLY A 72 5.68 -6.97 -3.85
N ARG A 73 6.42 -5.92 -4.20
CA ARG A 73 7.78 -5.67 -3.69
C ARG A 73 7.81 -5.39 -2.18
N ALA A 74 6.89 -4.57 -1.68
CA ALA A 74 6.78 -4.28 -0.25
C ALA A 74 6.43 -5.54 0.55
N TYR A 75 5.46 -6.33 0.06
CA TYR A 75 5.08 -7.59 0.69
C TYR A 75 6.26 -8.57 0.74
N SER A 76 6.92 -8.82 -0.39
CA SER A 76 8.06 -9.74 -0.48
C SER A 76 9.19 -9.30 0.46
N PHE A 77 9.48 -8.00 0.50
CA PHE A 77 10.46 -7.44 1.44
C PHE A 77 10.12 -7.79 2.89
N MET A 78 8.86 -7.67 3.30
CA MET A 78 8.43 -7.95 4.68
C MET A 78 8.51 -9.44 5.02
N GLN A 79 8.28 -10.34 4.05
CA GLN A 79 8.46 -11.79 4.23
C GLN A 79 9.94 -12.16 4.40
N ASP A 80 10.81 -11.61 3.56
CA ASP A 80 12.24 -11.89 3.61
C ASP A 80 12.94 -11.26 4.81
N ARG A 81 12.36 -10.19 5.36
CA ARG A 81 12.97 -9.34 6.40
C ARG A 81 11.96 -9.04 7.50
N PRO A 82 11.73 -9.98 8.43
CA PRO A 82 10.82 -9.76 9.55
C PRO A 82 11.25 -8.54 10.39
N PRO A 83 10.29 -7.86 11.04
CA PRO A 83 10.56 -6.63 11.75
C PRO A 83 11.51 -6.84 12.94
N LYS A 84 12.42 -5.89 13.13
CA LYS A 84 13.10 -5.69 14.42
C LYS A 84 12.15 -4.96 15.37
N SER A 85 12.43 -5.03 16.68
CA SER A 85 11.55 -4.46 17.73
C SER A 85 11.17 -3.00 17.50
N ASN A 86 12.10 -2.17 17.01
CA ASN A 86 11.87 -0.75 16.72
C ASN A 86 11.10 -0.47 15.42
N ALA A 87 10.81 -1.49 14.61
CA ALA A 87 10.11 -1.38 13.34
C ALA A 87 8.76 -2.12 13.34
N THR A 88 8.43 -2.85 14.40
CA THR A 88 7.19 -3.66 14.50
C THR A 88 5.93 -2.82 14.26
N ALA A 89 5.85 -1.62 14.85
CA ALA A 89 4.71 -0.74 14.67
C ALA A 89 4.58 -0.28 13.21
N TYR A 90 5.69 0.10 12.59
CA TYR A 90 5.72 0.47 11.17
C TYR A 90 5.28 -0.69 10.27
N TYR A 91 5.80 -1.91 10.49
CA TYR A 91 5.42 -3.09 9.72
C TYR A 91 3.93 -3.41 9.84
N LYS A 92 3.35 -3.28 11.04
CA LYS A 92 1.90 -3.47 11.25
C LYS A 92 1.07 -2.48 10.44
N CYS A 93 1.49 -1.20 10.39
CA CYS A 93 0.82 -0.19 9.59
C CYS A 93 1.02 -0.41 8.08
N VAL A 94 2.22 -0.82 7.66
CA VAL A 94 2.48 -1.15 6.26
C VAL A 94 1.63 -2.36 5.83
N ASP A 95 1.56 -3.42 6.63
CA ASP A 95 0.73 -4.59 6.34
C ASP A 95 -0.74 -4.21 6.12
N ALA A 96 -1.32 -3.45 7.06
CA ALA A 96 -2.69 -2.94 6.93
C ALA A 96 -2.89 -2.10 5.65
N TYR A 97 -1.88 -1.31 5.29
CA TYR A 97 -1.89 -0.52 4.06
C TYR A 97 -1.81 -1.36 2.79
N LEU A 98 -0.94 -2.37 2.73
CA LEU A 98 -0.81 -3.23 1.55
C LEU A 98 -2.14 -3.96 1.29
N LEU A 99 -2.74 -4.51 2.34
CA LEU A 99 -4.03 -5.20 2.29
C LEU A 99 -5.16 -4.25 1.87
N GLN A 100 -5.23 -3.06 2.48
CA GLN A 100 -6.25 -2.06 2.16
C GLN A 100 -6.11 -1.54 0.72
N MET A 101 -4.89 -1.28 0.25
CA MET A 101 -4.64 -0.81 -1.11
C MET A 101 -5.00 -1.89 -2.13
N ALA A 102 -4.60 -3.15 -1.90
CA ALA A 102 -4.98 -4.27 -2.76
C ALA A 102 -6.49 -4.43 -2.87
N TYR A 103 -7.21 -4.34 -1.73
CA TYR A 103 -8.66 -4.35 -1.70
C TYR A 103 -9.27 -3.21 -2.54
N VAL A 104 -8.80 -1.97 -2.36
CA VAL A 104 -9.31 -0.80 -3.09
C VAL A 104 -9.05 -0.91 -4.59
N LEU A 105 -7.85 -1.34 -5.00
CA LEU A 105 -7.53 -1.54 -6.41
C LEU A 105 -8.48 -2.55 -7.06
N ARG A 106 -8.68 -3.71 -6.41
CA ARG A 106 -9.55 -4.77 -6.94
C ARG A 106 -11.03 -4.38 -7.01
N CYS A 107 -11.52 -3.64 -6.01
CA CYS A 107 -12.96 -3.42 -5.84
C CYS A 107 -13.47 -2.08 -6.38
N PHE A 108 -12.61 -1.05 -6.42
CA PHE A 108 -13.06 0.32 -6.70
C PHE A 108 -12.28 0.99 -7.83
N THR A 109 -11.34 0.32 -8.49
CA THR A 109 -10.62 0.87 -9.64
C THR A 109 -10.81 0.01 -10.87
N GLY A 110 -10.49 0.55 -12.05
CA GLY A 110 -10.48 -0.20 -13.31
C GLY A 110 -9.15 -0.89 -13.62
N VAL A 111 -8.27 -1.11 -12.63
CA VAL A 111 -7.01 -1.84 -12.84
C VAL A 111 -7.32 -3.25 -13.33
N ALA A 112 -6.65 -3.66 -14.40
CA ALA A 112 -6.88 -4.96 -15.03
C ALA A 112 -6.60 -6.11 -14.04
N PRO A 113 -7.51 -7.10 -13.88
CA PRO A 113 -7.29 -8.25 -13.01
C PRO A 113 -5.98 -9.00 -13.29
N GLU A 114 -5.55 -9.04 -14.55
CA GLU A 114 -4.31 -9.68 -14.98
C GLU A 114 -3.07 -8.97 -14.42
N LEU A 115 -3.10 -7.64 -14.31
CA LEU A 115 -2.02 -6.86 -13.70
C LEU A 115 -1.96 -7.09 -12.19
N LEU A 116 -3.12 -7.19 -11.54
CA LEU A 116 -3.20 -7.54 -10.12
C LEU A 116 -2.61 -8.94 -9.89
N ALA A 117 -3.06 -9.93 -10.65
CA ALA A 117 -2.59 -11.32 -10.53
C ALA A 117 -1.11 -11.50 -10.89
N LEU A 118 -0.56 -10.66 -11.77
CA LEU A 118 0.85 -10.70 -12.14
C LEU A 118 1.79 -10.28 -10.99
N HIS A 119 1.34 -9.38 -10.13
CA HIS A 119 2.21 -8.73 -9.14
C HIS A 119 1.82 -8.97 -7.68
N LEU A 120 0.54 -9.22 -7.40
CA LEU A 120 0.06 -9.41 -6.04
C LEU A 120 0.07 -10.89 -5.66
N PRO A 121 0.66 -11.23 -4.50
CA PRO A 121 0.54 -12.58 -3.94
C PRO A 121 -0.91 -12.86 -3.52
N LEU A 122 -1.25 -14.14 -3.38
CA LEU A 122 -2.61 -14.59 -3.12
C LEU A 122 -3.19 -13.96 -1.83
N GLU A 123 -2.37 -13.81 -0.81
CA GLU A 123 -2.73 -13.23 0.49
C GLU A 123 -3.20 -11.78 0.36
N LEU A 124 -2.60 -11.00 -0.53
CA LEU A 124 -3.05 -9.63 -0.83
C LEU A 124 -4.28 -9.65 -1.75
N MET A 125 -4.32 -10.59 -2.70
CA MET A 125 -5.44 -10.74 -3.63
C MET A 125 -6.74 -11.14 -2.96
N GLU A 126 -6.68 -11.95 -1.91
CA GLU A 126 -7.86 -12.44 -1.16
C GLU A 126 -8.23 -11.56 0.03
N ALA A 127 -7.39 -10.56 0.35
CA ALA A 127 -7.61 -9.66 1.46
C ALA A 127 -8.95 -8.92 1.37
N GLY A 128 -9.65 -8.85 2.49
CA GLY A 128 -10.77 -7.94 2.70
C GLY A 128 -10.29 -6.55 3.16
N PRO A 129 -11.24 -5.62 3.40
CA PRO A 129 -10.92 -4.31 3.95
C PRO A 129 -10.22 -4.43 5.30
N ARG A 130 -9.32 -3.50 5.60
CA ARG A 130 -8.58 -3.43 6.86
C ARG A 130 -8.87 -2.14 7.59
N ASP A 131 -9.00 -2.26 8.90
CA ASP A 131 -9.02 -1.10 9.78
C ASP A 131 -7.61 -0.55 9.96
N ILE A 132 -7.55 0.74 10.30
CA ILE A 132 -6.31 1.41 10.62
C ILE A 132 -5.83 0.88 11.98
N PRO A 133 -4.59 0.37 12.09
CA PRO A 133 -4.06 -0.07 13.37
C PRO A 133 -4.10 1.08 14.39
N VAL A 134 -4.70 0.80 15.55
CA VAL A 134 -4.60 1.62 16.77
C VAL A 134 -3.28 1.34 17.47
#